data_AF-A0A2D6Y534-F1
#
_entry.id   AF-A0A2D6Y534-F1
#
_cell.length_a   1.000
_cell.length_b   1.000
_cell.length_c   1.000
_cell.angle_alpha   90.00
_cell.angle_beta   90.00
_cell.angle_gamma   90.00
#
_symmetry.space_group_name_H-M   'P 1'
#
loop_
_entity.id
_entity.type
_entity.pdbx_description
1 polymer ?
#
loop_
_entity_poly.entity_id
_entity_poly.type
_entity_poly.pdbx_seq_one_letter_code
_entity_poly.pdbx_strand_id
1 'polypeptide(L)' 'MGWIPAKAWTSHQPLNGYRHFERVMTGGRGSKRWVELAAVLKPSQRERVLWSELNDNNGWVSGWQPIVEADPESAAE' A
#
# COMPACT_ATOMS: atom_id res chain seq x y z
N MET A 1 20.02 -10.91 -3.13
CA MET A 1 18.86 -11.12 -2.22
C MET A 1 17.60 -11.16 -3.06
N GLY A 2 16.75 -12.17 -2.84
CA GLY A 2 15.52 -12.37 -3.63
C GLY A 2 14.53 -11.22 -3.43
N TRP A 3 13.95 -10.75 -4.52
CA TRP A 3 12.90 -9.73 -4.48
C TRP A 3 11.62 -10.39 -3.95
N ILE A 4 11.35 -10.22 -2.65
CA ILE A 4 10.13 -10.71 -2.00
C ILE A 4 9.40 -9.48 -1.43
N PRO A 5 8.39 -8.94 -2.14
CA PRO A 5 7.57 -7.85 -1.61
C PRO A 5 6.91 -8.22 -0.28
N ALA A 6 6.61 -7.24 0.56
CA ALA A 6 5.77 -7.48 1.74
C ALA A 6 4.40 -8.05 1.34
N LYS A 7 3.79 -8.84 2.23
CA LYS A 7 2.45 -9.43 2.02
C LYS A 7 1.33 -8.40 2.18
N ALA A 8 1.58 -7.35 2.95
CA ALA A 8 0.63 -6.29 3.26
C ALA A 8 1.27 -4.93 2.98
N TRP A 9 0.44 -3.98 2.59
CA TRP A 9 0.82 -2.61 2.27
C TRP A 9 -0.26 -1.66 2.74
N THR A 10 0.16 -0.49 3.22
CA THR A 10 -0.73 0.59 3.61
C THR A 10 -0.44 1.81 2.75
N SER A 11 -1.45 2.33 2.06
CA SER A 11 -1.32 3.58 1.30
C SER A 11 -1.47 4.79 2.22
N HIS A 12 -0.67 5.82 1.98
CA HIS A 12 -0.80 7.11 2.67
C HIS A 12 -2.13 7.80 2.35
N GLN A 13 -2.57 7.70 1.09
CA GLN A 13 -3.81 8.30 0.63
C GLN A 13 -4.89 7.22 0.44
N PRO A 14 -6.17 7.53 0.72
CA PRO A 14 -7.24 6.58 0.48
C PRO A 14 -7.43 6.37 -1.03
N LEU A 15 -7.24 5.13 -1.49
CA LEU A 15 -7.52 4.71 -2.85
C LEU A 15 -8.90 4.05 -2.86
N ASN A 16 -9.86 4.69 -3.53
CA ASN A 16 -11.28 4.27 -3.54
C ASN A 16 -11.87 4.09 -2.13
N GLY A 17 -11.40 4.88 -1.16
CA GLY A 17 -11.82 4.81 0.25
C GLY A 17 -11.08 3.76 1.10
N TYR A 18 -10.11 3.03 0.53
CA TYR A 18 -9.33 2.01 1.24
C TYR A 18 -7.86 2.43 1.38
N ARG A 19 -7.24 2.10 2.52
CA ARG A 19 -5.80 2.32 2.76
C ARG A 19 -5.04 1.02 2.98
N HIS A 20 -5.71 -0.04 3.42
CA HIS A 20 -5.10 -1.34 3.71
C HIS A 20 -5.26 -2.28 2.52
N PHE A 21 -4.12 -2.75 2.00
CA PHE A 21 -4.06 -3.64 0.85
C PHE A 21 -3.20 -4.87 1.12
N GLU A 22 -3.64 -6.01 0.58
CA GLU A 22 -2.88 -7.25 0.56
C GLU A 22 -2.28 -7.51 -0.81
N ARG A 23 -1.10 -8.12 -0.84
CA ARG A 23 -0.44 -8.53 -2.07
C ARG A 23 -1.10 -9.79 -2.62
N VAL A 24 -1.67 -9.66 -3.82
CA VAL A 24 -2.26 -10.79 -4.57
C VAL A 24 -1.22 -11.44 -5.49
N MET A 25 -0.53 -10.62 -6.28
CA MET A 25 0.40 -11.12 -7.30
C MET A 25 1.56 -10.16 -7.50
N THR A 26 2.66 -10.68 -8.02
CA THR A 26 3.84 -9.91 -8.40
C THR A 26 4.23 -10.29 -9.81
N GLY A 27 4.69 -9.33 -10.60
CA GLY A 27 5.12 -9.61 -11.96
C GLY A 27 6.08 -8.58 -12.50
N GLY A 28 6.44 -8.75 -13.77
CA GLY A 28 7.39 -7.90 -14.45
C GLY A 28 8.85 -8.24 -14.18
N ARG A 29 9.76 -7.43 -14.73
CA ARG A 29 11.21 -7.68 -14.69
C ARG A 29 11.98 -6.35 -14.61
N GLY A 30 13.07 -6.35 -13.84
CA GLY A 30 13.92 -5.16 -13.66
C GLY A 30 13.11 -3.98 -13.12
N SER A 31 13.19 -2.83 -13.78
CA SER A 31 12.47 -1.61 -13.41
C SER A 31 10.97 -1.65 -13.70
N LYS A 32 10.49 -2.63 -14.46
CA LYS A 32 9.06 -2.84 -14.76
C LYS A 32 8.41 -3.84 -13.79
N ARG A 33 9.05 -4.10 -12.66
CA ARG A 33 8.47 -4.92 -11.60
C ARG A 33 7.25 -4.23 -11.04
N TRP A 34 6.21 -5.00 -10.79
CA TRP A 34 4.95 -4.50 -10.25
C TRP A 34 4.37 -5.50 -9.26
N VAL A 35 3.47 -4.98 -8.42
CA VAL A 35 2.75 -5.72 -7.40
C VAL A 35 1.27 -5.39 -7.55
N GLU A 36 0.44 -6.41 -7.63
CA GLU A 36 -1.01 -6.28 -7.59
C GLU A 36 -1.47 -6.37 -6.13
N LEU A 37 -2.15 -5.32 -5.70
CA LEU A 37 -2.62 -5.09 -4.34
C LEU A 37 -4.15 -5.09 -4.34
N ALA A 38 -4.79 -5.87 -3.47
CA ALA A 38 -6.23 -5.86 -3.30
C ALA A 38 -6.61 -5.23 -1.96
N ALA A 39 -7.67 -4.42 -1.94
CA ALA A 39 -8.14 -3.84 -0.69
C ALA A 39 -8.65 -4.95 0.24
N VAL A 40 -8.21 -4.96 1.49
CA VAL A 40 -8.57 -6.00 2.48
C VAL A 40 -10.08 -6.09 2.67
N LEU A 41 -10.74 -4.94 2.75
CA LEU A 41 -12.19 -4.85 2.98
C LEU A 41 -13.00 -5.00 1.69
N LYS A 42 -12.37 -4.98 0.51
CA LYS A 42 -13.05 -5.12 -0.79
C LYS A 42 -12.08 -5.71 -1.83
N PRO A 43 -11.90 -7.05 -1.88
CA PRO A 43 -10.93 -7.70 -2.78
C PRO A 43 -11.16 -7.48 -4.29
N SER A 44 -12.35 -7.00 -4.66
CA SER A 44 -12.66 -6.56 -6.03
C SER A 44 -11.95 -5.27 -6.42
N GLN A 45 -11.53 -4.45 -5.45
CA GLN A 45 -10.72 -3.26 -5.66
C GLN A 45 -9.25 -3.67 -5.69
N ARG A 46 -8.65 -3.59 -6.88
CA ARG A 46 -7.29 -4.04 -7.13
C ARG A 46 -6.48 -2.95 -7.81
N GLU A 47 -5.35 -2.63 -7.22
CA GLU A 47 -4.41 -1.64 -7.70
C GLU A 47 -3.12 -2.33 -8.14
N ARG A 48 -2.66 -2.02 -9.35
CA ARG A 48 -1.36 -2.48 -9.84
C ARG A 48 -0.36 -1.35 -9.69
N VAL A 49 0.60 -1.54 -8.79
CA VAL A 49 1.59 -0.51 -8.43
C VAL A 49 2.97 -0.96 -8.86
N LEU A 50 3.78 -0.06 -9.41
CA LEU A 50 5.17 -0.38 -9.72
C LEU A 50 5.95 -0.60 -8.43
N TRP A 51 6.90 -1.53 -8.47
CA TRP A 51 7.79 -1.78 -7.34
C TRP A 51 8.59 -0.52 -6.96
N SER A 52 8.97 0.27 -7.95
CA SER A 52 9.66 1.55 -7.71
C SER A 52 8.80 2.51 -6.90
N GLU A 53 7.49 2.58 -7.15
CA GLU A 53 6.57 3.44 -6.39
C GLU A 53 6.35 2.92 -4.96
N LEU A 54 6.27 1.60 -4.79
CA LEU A 54 6.20 0.98 -3.46
C LEU A 54 7.48 1.21 -2.65
N ASN A 55 8.63 1.33 -3.30
CA ASN A 55 9.92 1.54 -2.66
C ASN A 55 10.23 3.02 -2.40
N ASP A 56 9.48 3.94 -3.02
CA ASP A 56 9.67 5.39 -2.86
C ASP A 56 9.21 5.90 -1.48
N ASN A 57 8.50 5.07 -0.69
CA ASN A 57 7.98 5.35 0.67
C ASN A 57 7.08 6.59 0.79
N ASN A 58 6.83 7.29 -0.33
CA ASN A 58 6.04 8.52 -0.36
C ASN A 58 4.53 8.26 -0.48
N GLY A 59 4.16 7.14 -1.12
CA GLY A 59 2.76 6.73 -1.29
C GLY A 59 2.35 5.49 -0.50
N TRP A 60 3.31 4.66 -0.12
CA TRP A 60 3.07 3.31 0.39
C TRP A 60 4.05 2.95 1.50
N VAL A 61 3.53 2.28 2.52
CA VAL A 61 4.32 1.69 3.61
C VAL A 61 4.09 0.19 3.62
N SER A 62 5.18 -0.56 3.79
CA SER A 62 5.07 -2.01 3.96
C SER A 62 4.44 -2.39 5.31
N GLY A 63 3.63 -3.44 5.30
CA GLY A 63 2.90 -3.92 6.48
C GLY A 63 1.58 -3.19 6.72
N TRP A 64 0.92 -3.58 7.81
CA TRP A 64 -0.27 -2.91 8.33
C TRP A 64 0.18 -1.74 9.18
N GLN A 65 -0.05 -0.52 8.71
CA GLN A 65 0.18 0.68 9.49
C GLN A 65 -1.14 1.18 10.08
N PRO A 66 -1.12 1.71 11.32
CA PRO A 66 -2.26 2.42 11.86
C PRO A 66 -2.56 3.62 10.97
N ILE A 67 -3.83 3.82 10.66
CA ILE A 67 -4.27 5.03 10.00
C ILE A 67 -4.38 6.08 11.09
N VAL A 68 -3.37 6.95 11.21
CA VAL A 68 -3.50 8.14 12.04
C VAL A 68 -4.38 9.09 11.25
N GLU A 69 -5.68 9.06 11.54
CA GLU A 69 -6.52 10.21 11.26
C GLU A 69 -5.93 11.33 12.10
N ALA A 70 -5.45 12.40 11.47
CA ALA A 70 -5.06 13.58 12.20
C ALA A 70 -6.36 14.12 12.79
N ASP A 71 -6.73 13.64 13.98
CA ASP A 71 -7.77 14.23 14.79
C ASP A 71 -7.38 15.71 14.96
N PRO A 72 -8.14 16.65 14.39
CA PRO A 72 -7.89 18.07 14.63
C PRO A 72 -8.22 18.48 16.08
N GLU A 73 -8.62 17.54 16.96
CA GLU A 73 -9.10 17.78 18.32
C GLU A 73 -8.19 17.19 19.40
N SER A 74 -6.87 17.29 19.23
CA SER A 74 -5.91 17.11 20.34
C SER A 74 -4.88 18.23 20.40
N ALA A 75 -5.30 19.42 19.95
CA ALA A 75 -4.67 20.70 20.21
C ALA A 75 -5.67 21.63 20.93
N ALA A 76 -6.29 21.12 21.99
CA ALA A 76 -6.90 21.94 23.02
C ALA A 76 -6.63 21.25 24.35
N GLU A 77 -6.01 22.02 25.25
CA GLU A 77 -5.43 21.67 26.54
C GLU A 77 -6.39 21.01 27.54
#